data_AF-A0A2W6VG61-F1
#
_entry.id   AF-A0A2W6VG61-F1
#
_cell.length_a   1.000
_cell.length_b   1.000
_cell.length_c   1.000
_cell.angle_alpha   90.00
_cell.angle_beta   90.00
_cell.angle_gamma   90.00
#
_symmetry.space_group_name_H-M   'P 1'
#
loop_
_entity.id
_entity.type
_entity.pdbx_description
1 polymer ?
#
loop_
_entity_poly.entity_id
_entity_poly.type
_entity_poly.pdbx_seq_one_letter_code
_entity_poly.pdbx_strand_id
1 'polypeptide(L)'
;MTAMGPLPEPEVLVKKVKVGGHAAHHGGAWKVAYADFVTAMMAFFLLMWLLGATNEDKRKGIADYFAPTVMQSTTSGGSNGFLQGRSLEDPDGVAPFQRRAGVQPTAPYQAANGARAPARSDDGQLRKVESEIRKRLERDPGLKVLVGQIRFSHTPEGLRIELIDKADYSMFQSGGTLMDPRARELLAAVAETIDGLPNRIAIRGHTDAQPFGGVKRGAAENNWTLSAGRAEATRAALAASGVPEDRFSRLEGVADTEPFNPDNPFDPRNRRMSITLLRG
;
A
#
# COMPACT_ATOMS: atom_id res chain seq x y z
N MET A 1 7.80 -100.77 38.90
CA MET A 1 9.08 -100.10 38.64
C MET A 1 9.09 -99.66 37.20
N THR A 2 8.96 -98.35 37.00
CA THR A 2 8.60 -97.69 35.74
C THR A 2 9.79 -97.63 34.78
N ALA A 3 9.57 -98.03 33.53
CA ALA A 3 10.57 -97.97 32.46
C ALA A 3 10.88 -96.51 32.09
N MET A 4 12.16 -96.15 32.01
CA MET A 4 12.63 -94.87 31.48
C MET A 4 12.29 -94.79 29.98
N GLY A 5 11.41 -93.86 29.62
CA GLY A 5 11.10 -93.54 28.23
C GLY A 5 12.30 -92.92 27.50
N PRO A 6 12.31 -92.99 26.16
CA PRO A 6 13.42 -92.52 25.34
C PRO A 6 13.65 -91.01 25.50
N LEU A 7 14.92 -90.62 25.53
CA LEU A 7 15.36 -89.22 25.61
C LEU A 7 14.87 -88.46 24.36
N PRO A 8 14.33 -87.23 24.51
CA PRO A 8 13.79 -86.47 23.39
C PRO A 8 14.91 -86.09 22.41
N GLU A 9 14.67 -86.32 21.12
CA GLU A 9 15.57 -85.90 20.04
C GLU A 9 15.72 -84.37 20.04
N PRO A 10 16.91 -83.82 19.70
CA PRO A 10 17.11 -82.38 19.73
C PRO A 10 16.25 -81.69 18.67
N GLU A 11 15.36 -80.80 19.12
CA GLU A 11 14.54 -79.96 18.24
C GLU A 11 15.44 -79.02 17.42
N VAL A 12 15.54 -79.26 16.11
CA VAL A 12 16.27 -78.39 15.21
C VAL A 12 15.43 -77.13 14.94
N LEU A 13 15.67 -76.09 15.73
CA LEU A 13 15.14 -74.75 15.50
C LEU A 13 15.80 -74.11 14.28
N VAL A 14 15.24 -74.34 13.09
CA VAL A 14 15.61 -73.58 11.88
C VAL A 14 15.04 -72.17 11.99
N LYS A 15 15.85 -71.22 12.49
CA LYS A 15 15.52 -69.79 12.44
C LYS A 15 15.57 -69.31 10.97
N LYS A 16 14.43 -69.31 10.29
CA LYS A 16 14.28 -68.60 9.02
C LYS A 16 14.47 -67.10 9.28
N VAL A 17 15.67 -66.59 9.03
CA VAL A 17 15.87 -65.14 8.90
C VAL A 17 15.19 -64.74 7.60
N LYS A 18 13.95 -64.26 7.71
CA LYS A 18 13.43 -63.38 6.68
C LYS A 18 14.33 -62.15 6.71
N VAL A 19 15.17 -61.99 5.70
CA VAL A 19 15.66 -60.66 5.30
C VAL A 19 14.44 -59.94 4.70
N GLY A 20 13.52 -59.57 5.59
CA GLY A 20 12.50 -58.60 5.29
C GLY A 20 13.23 -57.28 5.19
N GLY A 21 13.49 -56.83 3.96
CA GLY A 21 14.11 -55.56 3.69
C GLY A 21 13.23 -54.44 4.20
N HIS A 22 13.36 -54.09 5.47
CA HIS A 22 12.96 -52.82 6.04
C HIS A 22 14.19 -52.33 6.80
N ALA A 23 14.91 -51.40 6.15
CA ALA A 23 16.02 -50.68 6.75
C ALA A 23 15.57 -50.16 8.12
N ALA A 24 16.14 -50.75 9.18
CA ALA A 24 15.80 -50.46 10.55
C ALA A 24 16.22 -49.02 10.88
N HIS A 25 15.24 -48.12 10.77
CA HIS A 25 15.28 -46.67 10.99
C HIS A 25 15.42 -46.25 12.47
N HIS A 26 16.22 -46.94 13.29
CA HIS A 26 16.28 -46.62 14.74
C HIS A 26 17.67 -46.42 15.35
N GLY A 27 18.76 -46.49 14.56
CA GLY A 27 20.12 -46.15 15.04
C GLY A 27 20.63 -44.75 14.64
N GLY A 28 19.97 -44.08 13.70
CA GLY A 28 20.42 -42.82 13.10
C GLY A 28 19.63 -41.57 13.50
N ALA A 29 18.46 -41.72 14.13
CA ALA A 29 17.57 -40.59 14.43
C ALA A 29 18.22 -39.53 15.33
N TRP A 30 19.03 -39.94 16.31
CA TRP A 30 19.75 -39.01 17.18
C TRP A 30 20.87 -38.24 16.43
N LYS A 31 21.47 -38.84 15.40
CA LYS A 31 22.46 -38.18 14.54
C LYS A 31 21.80 -37.17 13.61
N VAL A 32 20.57 -37.44 13.17
CA VAL A 32 19.78 -36.48 12.37
C VAL A 32 19.40 -35.28 13.22
N ALA A 33 18.94 -35.49 14.47
CA ALA A 33 18.66 -34.39 15.40
C ALA A 33 19.92 -33.57 15.74
N TYR A 34 21.06 -34.24 15.92
CA TYR A 34 22.34 -33.55 16.13
C TYR A 34 22.81 -32.77 14.90
N ALA A 35 22.68 -33.35 13.70
CA ALA A 35 23.01 -32.67 12.45
C ALA A 35 22.13 -31.43 12.23
N ASP A 36 20.82 -31.54 12.49
CA ASP A 36 19.87 -30.42 12.38
C ASP A 36 20.21 -29.28 13.35
N PHE A 37 20.56 -29.62 14.60
CA PHE A 37 21.02 -28.65 15.59
C PHE A 37 22.30 -27.92 15.15
N VAL A 38 23.29 -28.65 14.62
CA VAL A 38 24.54 -28.07 14.13
C VAL A 38 24.29 -27.17 12.90
N THR A 39 23.39 -27.54 11.99
CA THR A 39 23.02 -26.68 10.86
C THR A 39 22.28 -25.41 11.29
N ALA A 40 21.40 -25.48 12.30
CA ALA A 40 20.75 -24.31 12.86
C ALA A 40 21.78 -23.35 13.48
N MET A 41 22.75 -23.89 14.24
CA MET A 41 23.84 -23.09 14.81
C MET A 41 24.77 -22.50 13.75
N MET A 42 25.06 -23.24 12.68
CA MET A 42 25.85 -22.76 11.54
C MET A 42 25.13 -21.63 10.81
N ALA A 43 23.83 -21.75 10.54
CA ALA A 43 23.04 -20.70 9.91
C ALA A 43 22.98 -19.43 10.78
N PHE A 44 22.80 -19.60 12.09
CA PHE A 44 22.83 -18.49 13.04
C PHE A 44 24.21 -17.81 13.10
N PHE A 45 25.29 -18.60 13.07
CA PHE A 45 26.66 -18.08 13.04
C PHE A 45 26.94 -17.32 11.74
N LEU A 46 26.55 -17.85 10.58
CA LEU A 46 26.71 -17.17 9.29
C LEU A 46 25.92 -15.85 9.24
N LEU A 47 24.72 -15.82 9.84
CA LEU A 47 23.92 -14.60 9.97
C LEU A 47 24.62 -13.56 10.84
N MET A 48 25.11 -13.97 12.01
CA MET A 48 25.83 -13.08 12.92
C MET A 48 27.16 -12.62 12.33
N TRP A 49 27.84 -13.48 11.57
CA TRP A 49 29.07 -13.15 10.86
C TRP A 49 28.83 -12.16 9.72
N LEU A 50 27.74 -12.30 8.95
CA LEU A 50 27.31 -11.33 7.94
C LEU A 50 26.96 -9.98 8.57
N LEU A 51 26.29 -9.98 9.72
CA LEU A 51 26.07 -8.76 10.47
C LEU A 51 27.43 -8.19 10.90
N GLY A 52 28.29 -8.94 11.59
CA GLY A 52 29.60 -8.47 12.06
C GLY A 52 30.56 -7.95 10.98
N ALA A 53 30.51 -8.54 9.77
CA ALA A 53 31.34 -8.14 8.63
C ALA A 53 30.74 -6.99 7.80
N THR A 54 29.54 -6.50 8.14
CA THR A 54 28.94 -5.33 7.48
C THR A 54 29.26 -4.05 8.25
N ASN A 55 29.89 -3.11 7.55
CA ASN A 55 30.11 -1.75 8.05
C ASN A 55 28.76 -1.09 8.39
N GLU A 56 28.75 -0.26 9.44
CA GLU A 56 27.57 0.44 9.97
C GLU A 56 26.72 1.09 8.86
N ASP A 57 27.38 1.67 7.85
CA ASP A 57 26.74 2.32 6.70
C ASP A 57 25.87 1.37 5.85
N LYS A 58 26.29 0.11 5.68
CA LYS A 58 25.53 -0.90 4.93
C LYS A 58 24.34 -1.44 5.73
N ARG A 59 24.49 -1.56 7.05
CA ARG A 59 23.38 -1.95 7.94
C ARG A 59 22.27 -0.90 7.94
N LYS A 60 22.66 0.38 7.96
CA LYS A 60 21.72 1.51 7.87
C LYS A 60 20.94 1.52 6.55
N GLY A 61 21.60 1.29 5.42
CA GLY A 61 20.94 1.20 4.11
C GLY A 61 19.96 0.03 3.98
N ILE A 62 20.24 -1.11 4.62
CA ILE A 62 19.30 -2.25 4.67
C ILE A 62 18.15 -1.96 5.65
N ALA A 63 18.43 -1.33 6.80
CA ALA A 63 17.40 -0.92 7.75
C ALA A 63 16.42 0.08 7.12
N ASP A 64 16.90 1.04 6.32
CA ASP A 64 16.05 1.99 5.60
C ASP A 64 15.16 1.30 4.54
N TYR A 65 15.57 0.15 4.01
CA TYR A 65 14.79 -0.65 3.06
C TYR A 65 13.67 -1.46 3.75
N PHE A 66 13.92 -1.98 4.95
CA PHE A 66 12.97 -2.80 5.71
C PHE A 66 12.14 -2.01 6.72
N ALA A 67 12.55 -0.78 7.06
CA ALA A 67 11.78 0.18 7.82
C ALA A 67 11.50 1.42 6.96
N PRO A 68 10.69 1.31 5.87
CA PRO A 68 10.05 2.49 5.36
C PRO A 68 9.27 3.07 6.53
N THR A 69 9.63 4.28 6.93
CA THR A 69 9.07 5.02 8.07
C THR A 69 7.61 4.67 8.20
N VAL A 70 7.30 3.83 9.18
CA VAL A 70 5.92 3.44 9.47
C VAL A 70 5.20 4.76 9.68
N MET A 71 4.36 5.14 8.72
CA MET A 71 3.38 6.19 8.86
C MET A 71 2.49 5.75 10.02
N GLN A 72 2.90 6.08 11.24
CA GLN A 72 2.01 6.13 12.39
C GLN A 72 1.10 7.32 12.16
N SER A 73 0.04 7.07 11.40
CA SER A 73 -1.19 7.82 11.52
C SER A 73 -1.73 7.64 12.93
N THR A 74 -1.43 8.60 13.81
CA THR A 74 -2.23 8.86 15.02
C THR A 74 -2.52 10.35 15.11
N THR A 75 -3.62 10.74 14.46
CA THR A 75 -4.69 11.56 15.05
C THR A 75 -4.45 12.00 16.50
N SER A 76 -4.19 13.30 16.64
CA SER A 76 -4.62 14.24 17.70
C SER A 76 -4.39 13.92 19.18
N GLY A 77 -3.67 14.84 19.84
CA GLY A 77 -3.77 15.05 21.28
C GLY A 77 -2.75 16.04 21.83
N GLY A 78 -3.04 17.35 21.76
CA GLY A 78 -2.58 18.30 22.77
C GLY A 78 -1.19 18.95 22.61
N SER A 79 -1.21 20.27 22.74
CA SER A 79 -0.11 21.17 23.13
C SER A 79 1.21 21.15 22.33
N ASN A 80 1.30 22.13 21.44
CA ASN A 80 2.38 23.12 21.39
C ASN A 80 3.44 22.98 22.51
N GLY A 81 4.69 22.62 22.18
CA GLY A 81 5.78 22.69 23.16
C GLY A 81 7.04 21.90 22.80
N PHE A 82 8.00 22.60 22.21
CA PHE A 82 9.42 22.72 22.58
C PHE A 82 10.04 21.90 23.75
N LEU A 83 9.66 20.64 23.98
CA LEU A 83 10.26 19.76 25.00
C LEU A 83 10.62 18.41 24.35
N GLN A 84 11.84 18.32 23.81
CA GLN A 84 13.03 17.74 24.47
C GLN A 84 13.15 16.24 24.24
N GLY A 85 14.06 15.89 23.32
CA GLY A 85 14.62 14.56 23.16
C GLY A 85 16.07 14.70 22.68
N ARG A 86 16.96 15.11 23.58
CA ARG A 86 18.40 15.02 23.35
C ARG A 86 18.76 13.54 23.46
N SER A 87 19.48 13.01 22.46
CA SER A 87 20.10 11.68 22.56
C SER A 87 21.14 11.69 23.69
N LEU A 88 21.29 10.56 24.40
CA LEU A 88 22.04 10.42 25.65
C LEU A 88 23.58 10.43 25.49
N GLU A 89 24.14 10.67 24.30
CA GLU A 89 25.58 10.51 24.04
C GLU A 89 26.17 11.59 23.12
N ASP A 90 25.96 12.88 23.42
CA ASP A 90 26.66 13.94 22.68
C ASP A 90 27.16 15.06 23.62
N PRO A 91 28.43 14.99 24.08
CA PRO A 91 29.09 16.07 24.78
C PRO A 91 29.92 16.89 23.77
N ASP A 92 29.33 18.00 23.31
CA ASP A 92 29.92 19.08 22.48
C ASP A 92 29.62 18.91 20.98
N GLY A 93 28.57 19.50 20.40
CA GLY A 93 28.44 20.96 20.24
C GLY A 93 28.96 21.43 18.87
N VAL A 94 28.09 22.12 18.11
CA VAL A 94 28.28 22.95 16.89
C VAL A 94 28.55 22.29 15.50
N ALA A 95 27.64 22.59 14.55
CA ALA A 95 27.89 22.58 13.10
C ALA A 95 28.84 23.75 12.69
N PRO A 96 29.34 23.94 11.44
CA PRO A 96 29.09 23.25 10.16
C PRO A 96 30.35 23.04 9.23
N PHE A 97 30.15 22.46 8.04
CA PHE A 97 30.98 22.52 6.81
C PHE A 97 32.51 22.31 6.85
N GLN A 98 33.01 21.32 6.09
CA GLN A 98 34.16 21.51 5.16
C GLN A 98 34.29 20.38 4.10
N ARG A 99 34.49 20.80 2.84
CA ARG A 99 34.84 19.99 1.66
C ARG A 99 36.37 19.77 1.60
N ARG A 100 36.82 18.59 1.16
CA ARG A 100 37.82 18.30 0.06
C ARG A 100 38.36 16.86 0.22
N ALA A 101 38.15 15.99 -0.78
CA ALA A 101 38.97 15.74 -1.99
C ALA A 101 40.11 14.72 -1.73
N GLY A 102 40.32 13.66 -2.52
CA GLY A 102 39.63 13.20 -3.72
C GLY A 102 40.27 11.92 -4.27
N VAL A 103 39.60 11.29 -5.24
CA VAL A 103 40.22 10.52 -6.34
C VAL A 103 39.31 10.72 -7.57
N GLN A 104 39.92 11.16 -8.68
CA GLN A 104 39.42 11.23 -10.06
C GLN A 104 40.31 10.30 -10.91
N PRO A 105 40.04 10.02 -12.20
CA PRO A 105 38.79 10.00 -12.96
C PRO A 105 38.69 8.82 -13.98
N THR A 106 37.48 8.42 -14.39
CA THR A 106 37.23 7.97 -15.78
C THR A 106 35.86 8.47 -16.23
N ALA A 107 35.85 9.27 -17.30
CA ALA A 107 34.66 9.83 -17.96
C ALA A 107 34.21 8.93 -19.14
N PRO A 108 33.04 9.15 -19.78
CA PRO A 108 31.79 9.77 -19.30
C PRO A 108 30.56 8.87 -19.57
N TYR A 109 29.68 8.68 -18.58
CA TYR A 109 28.25 8.47 -18.88
C TYR A 109 27.57 9.81 -18.66
N GLN A 110 27.03 10.39 -19.73
CA GLN A 110 26.20 11.60 -19.68
C GLN A 110 24.91 11.27 -18.92
N ALA A 111 24.96 11.28 -17.60
CA ALA A 111 23.76 11.39 -16.78
C ALA A 111 23.28 12.84 -16.90
N ALA A 112 22.29 13.02 -17.76
CA ALA A 112 21.54 14.26 -17.90
C ALA A 112 21.16 14.80 -16.52
N ASN A 113 21.40 16.10 -16.34
CA ASN A 113 20.97 16.89 -15.19
C ASN A 113 19.49 16.66 -14.88
N GLY A 114 19.20 15.78 -13.92
CA GLY A 114 17.93 15.73 -13.21
C GLY A 114 18.01 16.70 -12.03
N ALA A 115 17.89 18.00 -12.30
CA ALA A 115 17.80 19.02 -11.28
C ALA A 115 16.61 18.71 -10.35
N ARG A 116 16.88 18.28 -9.12
CA ARG A 116 15.86 18.21 -8.06
C ARG A 116 15.56 19.63 -7.59
N ALA A 117 14.72 20.34 -8.34
CA ALA A 117 14.05 21.58 -7.94
C ALA A 117 12.61 21.24 -7.47
N PRO A 118 11.98 22.04 -6.59
CA PRO A 118 11.75 21.63 -5.21
C PRO A 118 10.29 21.22 -4.95
N ALA A 119 10.06 20.28 -4.02
CA ALA A 119 8.72 19.93 -3.54
C ALA A 119 7.86 21.14 -3.06
N ARG A 120 8.49 22.30 -2.79
CA ARG A 120 7.83 23.55 -2.41
C ARG A 120 7.12 24.30 -3.57
N SER A 121 7.55 24.14 -4.83
CA SER A 121 6.89 24.83 -5.97
C SER A 121 5.54 24.20 -6.30
N ASP A 122 5.47 22.87 -6.24
CA ASP A 122 4.26 22.11 -6.57
C ASP A 122 3.15 22.34 -5.55
N ASP A 123 3.48 22.42 -4.26
CA ASP A 123 2.50 22.70 -3.21
C ASP A 123 1.82 24.05 -3.41
N GLY A 124 2.57 25.06 -3.88
CA GLY A 124 2.02 26.38 -4.21
C GLY A 124 1.05 26.32 -5.39
N GLN A 125 1.39 25.56 -6.43
CA GLN A 125 0.53 25.36 -7.60
C GLN A 125 -0.74 24.58 -7.23
N LEU A 126 -0.64 23.49 -6.48
CA LEU A 126 -1.78 22.69 -6.04
C LEU A 126 -2.73 23.49 -5.14
N ARG A 127 -2.21 24.36 -4.26
CA ARG A 127 -3.05 25.29 -3.46
C ARG A 127 -3.80 26.30 -4.33
N LYS A 128 -3.18 26.79 -5.41
CA LYS A 128 -3.87 27.68 -6.37
C LYS A 128 -5.00 26.93 -7.08
N VAL A 129 -4.74 25.69 -7.51
CA VAL A 129 -5.77 24.84 -8.13
C VAL A 129 -6.95 24.63 -7.20
N GLU A 130 -6.71 24.25 -5.93
CA GLU A 130 -7.79 24.13 -4.94
C GLU A 130 -8.60 25.43 -4.83
N SER A 131 -7.92 26.58 -4.73
CA SER A 131 -8.57 27.88 -4.60
C SER A 131 -9.43 28.22 -5.82
N GLU A 132 -8.94 27.96 -7.03
CA GLU A 132 -9.70 28.22 -8.26
C GLU A 132 -10.90 27.29 -8.40
N ILE A 133 -10.76 26.00 -8.08
CA ILE A 133 -11.90 25.06 -8.07
C ILE A 133 -12.95 25.54 -7.07
N ARG A 134 -12.55 25.92 -5.85
CA ARG A 134 -13.47 26.43 -4.81
C ARG A 134 -14.19 27.69 -5.27
N LYS A 135 -13.47 28.67 -5.83
CA LYS A 135 -14.10 29.90 -6.35
C LYS A 135 -15.10 29.60 -7.46
N ARG A 136 -14.79 28.65 -8.34
CA ARG A 136 -15.68 28.31 -9.45
C ARG A 136 -16.96 27.64 -8.97
N LEU A 137 -16.84 26.72 -8.02
CA LEU A 137 -17.96 26.10 -7.33
C LEU A 137 -18.88 27.11 -6.63
N GLU A 138 -18.32 28.17 -6.04
CA GLU A 138 -19.09 29.19 -5.34
C GLU A 138 -19.81 30.17 -6.29
N ARG A 139 -19.25 30.40 -7.48
CA ARG A 139 -19.81 31.31 -8.49
C ARG A 139 -20.96 30.69 -9.26
N ASP A 140 -20.92 29.39 -9.51
CA ASP A 140 -21.96 28.68 -10.25
C ASP A 140 -23.09 28.24 -9.30
N PRO A 141 -24.32 28.78 -9.43
CA PRO A 141 -25.44 28.40 -8.57
C PRO A 141 -25.76 26.90 -8.61
N GLY A 142 -25.58 26.24 -9.76
CA GLY A 142 -25.85 24.80 -9.94
C GLY A 142 -24.83 23.91 -9.24
N LEU A 143 -23.57 24.37 -9.15
CA LEU A 143 -22.49 23.64 -8.47
C LEU A 143 -22.36 24.00 -6.98
N LYS A 144 -22.86 25.17 -6.58
CA LYS A 144 -22.79 25.65 -5.19
C LYS A 144 -23.40 24.68 -4.19
N VAL A 145 -24.46 23.97 -4.59
CA VAL A 145 -25.11 22.93 -3.75
C VAL A 145 -24.18 21.74 -3.47
N LEU A 146 -23.20 21.49 -4.35
CA LEU A 146 -22.24 20.39 -4.24
C LEU A 146 -21.01 20.75 -3.41
N VAL A 147 -20.80 22.02 -3.06
CA VAL A 147 -19.62 22.47 -2.26
C VAL A 147 -19.49 21.67 -0.96
N GLY A 148 -20.61 21.38 -0.31
CA GLY A 148 -20.62 20.61 0.94
C GLY A 148 -20.31 19.11 0.78
N GLN A 149 -20.22 18.61 -0.46
CA GLN A 149 -19.92 17.22 -0.80
C GLN A 149 -18.48 17.04 -1.28
N ILE A 150 -17.73 18.14 -1.45
CA ILE A 150 -16.37 18.10 -1.93
C ILE A 150 -15.42 18.33 -0.77
N ARG A 151 -14.44 17.45 -0.61
CA ARG A 151 -13.33 17.62 0.33
C ARG A 151 -12.02 17.70 -0.42
N PHE A 152 -11.22 18.69 -0.06
CA PHE A 152 -9.85 18.84 -0.56
C PHE A 152 -8.89 18.41 0.54
N SER A 153 -7.92 17.57 0.18
CA SER A 153 -6.87 17.10 1.08
C SER A 153 -5.52 17.17 0.39
N HIS A 154 -4.56 17.84 1.03
CA HIS A 154 -3.17 17.86 0.58
C HIS A 154 -2.48 16.61 1.13
N THR A 155 -2.05 15.75 0.22
CA THR A 155 -1.41 14.47 0.52
C THR A 155 0.04 14.48 0.04
N PRO A 156 0.91 13.58 0.53
CA PRO A 156 2.26 13.43 -0.01
C PRO A 156 2.29 13.12 -1.50
N GLU A 157 1.25 12.46 -2.05
CA GLU A 157 1.13 12.19 -3.47
C GLU A 157 0.71 13.43 -4.29
N GLY A 158 0.03 14.40 -3.67
CA GLY A 158 -0.46 15.62 -4.31
C GLY A 158 -1.80 16.11 -3.76
N LEU A 159 -2.63 16.75 -4.59
CA LEU A 159 -3.94 17.26 -4.19
C LEU A 159 -5.02 16.21 -4.44
N ARG A 160 -5.64 15.70 -3.37
CA ARG A 160 -6.79 14.81 -3.44
C ARG A 160 -8.09 15.61 -3.33
N ILE A 161 -8.96 15.39 -4.30
CA ILE A 161 -10.31 15.94 -4.40
C ILE A 161 -11.27 14.76 -4.21
N GLU A 162 -11.96 14.72 -3.07
CA GLU A 162 -12.96 13.70 -2.78
C GLU A 162 -14.36 14.25 -3.03
N LEU A 163 -15.13 13.56 -3.86
CA LEU A 163 -16.54 13.83 -4.10
C LEU A 163 -17.34 12.78 -3.32
N ILE A 164 -18.09 13.22 -2.32
CA ILE A 164 -18.71 12.38 -1.30
C ILE A 164 -20.23 12.39 -1.45
N ASP A 165 -20.84 11.21 -1.56
CA ASP A 165 -22.29 11.08 -1.58
C ASP A 165 -22.91 11.46 -0.22
N LYS A 166 -24.13 11.97 -0.26
CA LYS A 166 -24.97 12.24 0.90
C LYS A 166 -26.36 11.64 0.72
N ALA A 167 -27.23 11.78 1.72
CA ALA A 167 -28.60 11.27 1.63
C ALA A 167 -29.44 12.00 0.56
N ASP A 168 -29.16 13.28 0.32
CA ASP A 168 -29.86 14.17 -0.60
C ASP A 168 -29.25 14.23 -2.01
N TYR A 169 -28.10 13.59 -2.21
CA TYR A 169 -27.36 13.60 -3.48
C TYR A 169 -26.43 12.41 -3.61
N SER A 170 -26.46 11.77 -4.78
CA SER A 170 -25.49 10.75 -5.16
C SER A 170 -24.92 11.07 -6.53
N MET A 171 -23.62 10.87 -6.70
CA MET A 171 -22.94 11.09 -7.98
C MET A 171 -23.34 10.08 -9.05
N PHE A 172 -23.81 8.90 -8.63
CA PHE A 172 -24.16 7.80 -9.53
C PHE A 172 -25.53 7.26 -9.16
N GLN A 173 -26.22 6.69 -10.14
CA GLN A 173 -27.42 5.91 -9.86
C GLN A 173 -27.10 4.77 -8.87
N SER A 174 -28.08 4.44 -8.02
CA SER A 174 -27.94 3.36 -7.04
C SER A 174 -27.61 2.04 -7.74
N GLY A 175 -26.57 1.34 -7.27
CA GLY A 175 -26.10 0.10 -7.89
C GLY A 175 -25.58 0.24 -9.32
N GLY A 176 -25.28 1.46 -9.80
CA GLY A 176 -24.86 1.68 -11.18
C GLY A 176 -23.64 2.59 -11.33
N THR A 177 -23.14 2.63 -12.56
CA THR A 177 -22.04 3.51 -13.01
C THR A 177 -22.54 4.72 -13.80
N LEU A 178 -23.87 4.87 -13.94
CA LEU A 178 -24.46 6.02 -14.62
C LEU A 178 -24.35 7.27 -13.73
N MET A 179 -23.61 8.26 -14.20
CA MET A 179 -23.29 9.49 -13.46
C MET A 179 -24.42 10.54 -13.55
N ASP A 180 -24.72 11.20 -12.43
CA ASP A 180 -25.63 12.35 -12.34
C ASP A 180 -25.13 13.53 -13.20
N PRO A 181 -26.01 14.26 -13.90
CA PRO A 181 -25.61 15.41 -14.71
C PRO A 181 -24.83 16.48 -13.94
N ARG A 182 -25.19 16.76 -12.69
CA ARG A 182 -24.49 17.76 -11.86
C ARG A 182 -23.10 17.29 -11.46
N ALA A 183 -22.91 15.99 -11.23
CA ALA A 183 -21.58 15.42 -11.04
C ALA A 183 -20.71 15.61 -12.29
N ARG A 184 -21.30 15.46 -13.49
CA ARG A 184 -20.58 15.67 -14.75
C ARG A 184 -20.17 17.14 -14.93
N GLU A 185 -21.05 18.09 -14.62
CA GLU A 185 -20.75 19.52 -14.65
C GLU A 185 -19.64 19.89 -13.66
N LEU A 186 -19.67 19.29 -12.46
CA LEU A 186 -18.59 19.43 -11.49
C LEU A 186 -17.25 18.93 -12.04
N LEU A 187 -17.22 17.72 -12.63
CA LEU A 187 -16.01 17.18 -13.22
C LEU A 187 -15.51 18.03 -14.39
N ALA A 188 -16.41 18.65 -15.17
CA ALA A 188 -16.04 19.60 -16.21
C ALA A 188 -15.37 20.85 -15.62
N ALA A 189 -15.90 21.41 -14.54
CA ALA A 189 -15.27 22.54 -13.84
C ALA A 189 -13.89 22.18 -13.27
N VAL A 190 -13.72 20.95 -12.75
CA VAL A 190 -12.42 20.45 -12.30
C VAL A 190 -11.47 20.32 -13.50
N ALA A 191 -11.90 19.68 -14.58
CA ALA A 191 -11.12 19.48 -15.80
C ALA A 191 -10.58 20.80 -16.37
N GLU A 192 -11.44 21.81 -16.50
CA GLU A 192 -11.06 23.13 -17.00
C GLU A 192 -10.07 23.85 -16.06
N THR A 193 -10.20 23.67 -14.75
CA THR A 193 -9.28 24.30 -13.78
C THR A 193 -7.90 23.66 -13.77
N ILE A 194 -7.81 22.37 -14.15
CA ILE A 194 -6.54 21.63 -14.18
C ILE A 194 -5.94 21.58 -15.59
N ASP A 195 -6.59 22.20 -16.56
CA ASP A 195 -6.11 22.32 -17.92
C ASP A 195 -4.77 23.09 -17.97
N GLY A 196 -3.89 22.69 -18.88
CA GLY A 196 -2.55 23.23 -19.01
C GLY A 196 -1.56 22.87 -17.89
N LEU A 197 -1.99 22.14 -16.84
CA LEU A 197 -1.07 21.63 -15.82
C LEU A 197 -0.37 20.34 -16.31
N PRO A 198 0.88 20.08 -15.88
CA PRO A 198 1.63 18.90 -16.30
C PRO A 198 1.49 17.69 -15.36
N ASN A 199 0.74 17.82 -14.27
CA ASN A 199 0.57 16.79 -13.25
C ASN A 199 0.07 15.44 -13.85
N ARG A 200 -0.12 14.38 -13.07
CA ARG A 200 -0.88 13.20 -13.54
C ARG A 200 -2.09 12.98 -12.66
N ILE A 201 -3.08 12.23 -13.12
CA ILE A 201 -4.35 12.04 -12.41
C ILE A 201 -4.50 10.57 -12.03
N ALA A 202 -4.63 10.31 -10.73
CA ALA A 202 -5.06 9.01 -10.22
C ALA A 202 -6.52 9.10 -9.78
N ILE A 203 -7.33 8.12 -10.17
CA ILE A 203 -8.75 8.06 -9.82
C ILE A 203 -9.00 6.80 -9.00
N ARG A 204 -9.67 6.95 -7.86
CA ARG A 204 -10.05 5.84 -7.00
C ARG A 204 -11.54 5.91 -6.66
N GLY A 205 -12.24 4.81 -6.86
CA GLY A 205 -13.64 4.64 -6.50
C GLY A 205 -13.83 3.86 -5.22
N HIS A 206 -14.76 4.32 -4.39
CA HIS A 206 -15.17 3.68 -3.14
C HIS A 206 -16.69 3.46 -3.15
N THR A 207 -17.12 2.36 -2.55
CA THR A 207 -18.54 2.05 -2.31
C THR A 207 -18.77 1.85 -0.82
N ASP A 208 -20.04 1.81 -0.41
CA ASP A 208 -20.44 1.37 0.91
C ASP A 208 -20.53 -0.16 0.96
N ALA A 209 -20.74 -0.70 2.16
CA ALA A 209 -20.92 -2.14 2.36
C ALA A 209 -22.33 -2.63 1.99
N GLN A 210 -23.16 -1.78 1.35
CA GLN A 210 -24.52 -2.15 1.01
C GLN A 210 -24.49 -3.27 -0.04
N PRO A 211 -25.13 -4.43 0.21
CA PRO A 211 -25.16 -5.50 -0.78
C PRO A 211 -25.84 -5.04 -2.07
N PHE A 212 -25.32 -5.49 -3.20
CA PHE A 212 -25.97 -5.26 -4.49
C PHE A 212 -27.36 -5.92 -4.52
N GLY A 213 -28.41 -5.09 -4.56
CA GLY A 213 -29.78 -5.57 -4.67
C GLY A 213 -30.06 -6.09 -6.07
N GLY A 214 -30.70 -7.26 -6.19
CA GLY A 214 -31.23 -7.77 -7.46
C GLY A 214 -30.27 -8.62 -8.30
N VAL A 215 -29.02 -8.77 -7.87
CA VAL A 215 -28.04 -9.61 -8.55
C VAL A 215 -28.28 -11.06 -8.16
N LYS A 216 -28.65 -11.91 -9.12
CA LYS A 216 -28.75 -13.36 -8.91
C LYS A 216 -27.43 -13.87 -8.34
N ARG A 217 -27.50 -14.75 -7.33
CA ARG A 217 -26.33 -15.38 -6.70
C ARG A 217 -25.39 -15.92 -7.80
N GLY A 218 -24.24 -15.27 -8.02
CA GLY A 218 -23.28 -15.62 -9.06
C GLY A 218 -23.10 -14.63 -10.23
N ALA A 219 -23.78 -13.47 -10.26
CA ALA A 219 -23.46 -12.46 -11.27
C ALA A 219 -22.17 -11.69 -10.93
N ALA A 220 -21.46 -11.28 -11.98
CA ALA A 220 -20.12 -10.65 -11.94
C ALA A 220 -20.08 -9.23 -11.35
N GLU A 221 -21.22 -8.73 -10.87
CA GLU A 221 -21.35 -7.39 -10.31
C GLU A 221 -21.31 -7.46 -8.77
N ASN A 222 -20.25 -6.90 -8.21
CA ASN A 222 -20.04 -6.72 -6.78
C ASN A 222 -19.45 -5.32 -6.54
N ASN A 223 -19.18 -4.98 -5.28
CA ASN A 223 -18.61 -3.69 -4.91
C ASN A 223 -17.23 -3.43 -5.55
N TRP A 224 -16.46 -4.47 -5.86
CA TRP A 224 -15.20 -4.34 -6.59
C TRP A 224 -15.44 -3.89 -8.04
N THR A 225 -16.29 -4.60 -8.79
CA THR A 225 -16.63 -4.23 -10.17
C THR A 225 -17.30 -2.86 -10.23
N LEU A 226 -18.18 -2.53 -9.27
CA LEU A 226 -18.87 -1.24 -9.22
C LEU A 226 -17.92 -0.08 -8.94
N SER A 227 -17.04 -0.20 -7.94
CA SER A 227 -16.09 0.85 -7.60
C SER A 227 -15.12 1.12 -8.75
N ALA A 228 -14.62 0.07 -9.42
CA ALA A 228 -13.79 0.19 -10.61
C ALA A 228 -14.55 0.82 -11.78
N GLY A 229 -15.79 0.39 -12.04
CA GLY A 229 -16.63 0.95 -13.09
C GLY A 229 -16.97 2.43 -12.87
N ARG A 230 -17.17 2.87 -11.62
CA ARG A 230 -17.36 4.29 -11.28
C ARG A 230 -16.08 5.11 -11.44
N ALA A 231 -14.92 4.52 -11.14
CA ALA A 231 -13.63 5.14 -11.43
C ALA A 231 -13.45 5.37 -12.95
N GLU A 232 -13.81 4.38 -13.77
CA GLU A 232 -13.78 4.51 -15.23
C GLU A 232 -14.79 5.54 -15.75
N ALA A 233 -16.03 5.55 -15.24
CA ALA A 233 -17.02 6.56 -15.61
C ALA A 233 -16.55 7.99 -15.24
N THR A 234 -15.84 8.14 -14.13
CA THR A 234 -15.22 9.41 -13.72
C THR A 234 -14.09 9.81 -14.66
N ARG A 235 -13.22 8.87 -15.05
CA ARG A 235 -12.17 9.09 -16.05
C ARG A 235 -12.76 9.53 -17.39
N ALA A 236 -13.76 8.80 -17.89
CA ALA A 236 -14.43 9.10 -19.15
C ALA A 236 -15.09 10.49 -19.15
N ALA A 237 -15.70 10.90 -18.03
CA ALA A 237 -16.28 12.23 -17.89
C ALA A 237 -15.22 13.35 -17.90
N LEU A 238 -14.08 13.15 -17.22
CA LEU A 238 -12.95 14.08 -17.27
C LEU A 238 -12.36 14.16 -18.68
N ALA A 239 -12.18 13.02 -19.37
CA ALA A 239 -11.67 12.97 -20.74
C ALA A 239 -12.61 13.69 -21.72
N ALA A 240 -13.92 13.45 -21.60
CA ALA A 240 -14.94 14.17 -22.38
C ALA A 240 -14.96 15.68 -22.11
N SER A 241 -14.42 16.11 -20.97
CA SER A 241 -14.29 17.52 -20.58
C SER A 241 -12.93 18.13 -20.97
N GLY A 242 -12.12 17.42 -21.76
CA GLY A 242 -10.87 17.94 -22.34
C GLY A 242 -9.58 17.46 -21.66
N VAL A 243 -9.65 16.63 -20.63
CA VAL A 243 -8.43 16.05 -20.03
C VAL A 243 -7.81 15.01 -20.99
N PRO A 244 -6.54 15.17 -21.42
CA PRO A 244 -5.88 14.20 -22.28
C PRO A 244 -5.79 12.78 -21.69
N GLU A 245 -5.79 11.74 -22.52
CA GLU A 245 -5.77 10.34 -22.03
C GLU A 245 -4.45 9.96 -21.32
N ASP A 246 -3.32 10.55 -21.74
CA ASP A 246 -1.98 10.30 -21.18
C ASP A 246 -1.78 10.89 -19.76
N ARG A 247 -2.65 11.84 -19.38
CA ARG A 247 -2.70 12.42 -18.04
C ARG A 247 -3.15 11.42 -16.98
N PHE A 248 -3.93 10.40 -17.33
CA PHE A 248 -4.41 9.40 -16.37
C PHE A 248 -3.28 8.42 -16.04
N SER A 249 -2.93 8.29 -14.76
CA SER A 249 -1.85 7.42 -14.31
C SER A 249 -2.34 6.05 -13.86
N ARG A 250 -3.46 6.01 -13.14
CA ARG A 250 -4.08 4.77 -12.66
C ARG A 250 -5.54 4.98 -12.29
N LEU A 251 -6.30 3.89 -12.41
CA LEU A 251 -7.68 3.77 -11.97
C LEU A 251 -7.75 2.63 -10.95
N GLU A 252 -8.41 2.88 -9.83
CA GLU A 252 -8.52 1.93 -8.72
C GLU A 252 -9.97 1.81 -8.28
N GLY A 253 -10.45 0.58 -8.06
CA GLY A 253 -11.70 0.30 -7.35
C GLY A 253 -11.39 -0.43 -6.07
N VAL A 254 -11.75 0.15 -4.92
CA VAL A 254 -11.43 -0.41 -3.60
C VAL A 254 -12.66 -0.90 -2.83
N ALA A 255 -13.80 -1.04 -3.52
CA ALA A 255 -15.05 -1.50 -2.91
C ALA A 255 -15.34 -0.74 -1.59
N ASP A 256 -15.72 -1.48 -0.55
CA ASP A 256 -16.01 -1.04 0.82
C ASP A 256 -14.83 -1.21 1.79
N THR A 257 -13.61 -1.48 1.31
CA THR A 257 -12.46 -1.80 2.20
C THR A 257 -11.85 -0.56 2.87
N GLU A 258 -12.11 0.63 2.34
CA GLU A 258 -11.62 1.91 2.88
C GLU A 258 -12.81 2.85 3.16
N PRO A 259 -13.66 2.56 4.18
CA PRO A 259 -14.83 3.38 4.48
C PRO A 259 -14.42 4.77 4.99
N PHE A 260 -15.20 5.78 4.63
CA PHE A 260 -15.04 7.14 5.16
C PHE A 260 -15.46 7.21 6.63
N ASN A 261 -16.52 6.48 6.98
CA ASN A 261 -17.02 6.29 8.33
C ASN A 261 -16.89 4.80 8.71
N PRO A 262 -15.81 4.38 9.38
CA PRO A 262 -15.59 2.99 9.78
C PRO A 262 -16.67 2.45 10.72
N ASP A 263 -17.28 3.32 11.53
CA ASP A 263 -18.28 2.94 12.53
C ASP A 263 -19.63 2.58 11.90
N ASN A 264 -19.89 3.06 10.68
CA ASN A 264 -21.10 2.75 9.93
C ASN A 264 -20.76 2.38 8.48
N PRO A 265 -20.60 1.08 8.18
CA PRO A 265 -20.28 0.60 6.83
C PRO A 265 -21.31 0.96 5.75
N PHE A 266 -22.57 1.22 6.14
CA PHE A 266 -23.67 1.59 5.24
C PHE A 266 -23.85 3.10 5.09
N ASP A 267 -22.95 3.91 5.64
CA ASP A 267 -23.01 5.36 5.52
C ASP A 267 -22.89 5.78 4.04
N PRO A 268 -23.81 6.60 3.51
CA PRO A 268 -23.72 7.15 2.16
C PRO A 268 -22.36 7.78 1.85
N ARG A 269 -21.70 8.38 2.84
CA ARG A 269 -20.40 9.02 2.68
C ARG A 269 -19.27 8.04 2.35
N ASN A 270 -19.47 6.74 2.58
CA ASN A 270 -18.53 5.70 2.15
C ASN A 270 -18.49 5.58 0.62
N ARG A 271 -19.59 5.91 -0.07
CA ARG A 271 -19.64 6.04 -1.53
C ARG A 271 -19.02 7.37 -1.92
N ARG A 272 -17.80 7.32 -2.45
CA ARG A 272 -17.05 8.52 -2.84
C ARG A 272 -16.12 8.24 -4.00
N MET A 273 -15.81 9.28 -4.75
CA MET A 273 -14.77 9.27 -5.78
C MET A 273 -13.62 10.16 -5.36
N SER A 274 -12.42 9.62 -5.42
CA SER A 274 -11.18 10.33 -5.13
C SER A 274 -10.44 10.62 -6.42
N ILE A 275 -10.23 11.89 -6.73
CA ILE A 275 -9.43 12.36 -7.87
C ILE A 275 -8.17 13.00 -7.31
N THR A 276 -7.02 12.41 -7.58
CA THR A 276 -5.74 12.91 -7.06
C THR A 276 -4.91 13.50 -8.20
N LEU A 277 -4.62 14.80 -8.12
CA LEU A 277 -3.60 15.45 -8.94
C LEU A 277 -2.23 15.16 -8.32
N LEU A 278 -1.47 14.31 -8.99
CA LEU A 278 -0.16 13.86 -8.55
C LEU A 278 0.89 14.98 -8.66
N ARG A 279 1.77 15.07 -7.67
CA ARG A 279 2.96 15.92 -7.71
C ARG A 279 3.88 15.50 -8.86
N GLY A 280 4.50 16.48 -9.53
CA GLY A 280 5.45 16.28 -10.62
C GLY A 280 6.85 15.94 -10.16
#